data_AF-A0A929ZUF7-F1
#
_entry.id   AF-A0A929ZUF7-F1
#
_cell.length_a   1.000
_cell.length_b   1.000
_cell.length_c   1.000
_cell.angle_alpha   90.00
_cell.angle_beta   90.00
_cell.angle_gamma   90.00
#
_symmetry.space_group_name_H-M   'P 1'
#
loop_
_entity.id
_entity.type
_entity.pdbx_description
1 polymer ?
#
loop_
_entity_poly.entity_id
_entity_poly.type
_entity_poly.pdbx_seq_one_letter_code
_entity_poly.pdbx_strand_id
1 'polypeptide(L)'
;MLLDDLKWRYATKNYQEGKKVPQEDIDKIIEAIRLAPTSSGLQPFRIIIIDDLETKQKLAEGALNQKGIVACSHIIAFAAWDNYTPERIDEMYNFITDERGLPRGRYARYTDMLKERFAEREPVRNFEHAARQAYIALGMALAQAAELKIDS
;
A
#
# COMPACT_ATOMS: atom_id res chain seq x y z
N MET A 1 -3.39 13.57 19.82
CA MET A 1 -4.50 13.62 18.84
C MET A 1 -3.91 13.51 17.45
N LEU A 2 -4.66 13.07 16.42
CA LEU A 2 -4.11 12.90 15.06
C LEU A 2 -3.33 14.13 14.55
N LEU A 3 -3.82 15.35 14.81
CA LEU A 3 -3.12 16.57 14.40
C LEU A 3 -1.74 16.75 15.05
N ASP A 4 -1.54 16.24 16.26
CA ASP A 4 -0.25 16.28 16.94
C ASP A 4 0.72 15.27 16.32
N ASP A 5 0.23 14.10 15.94
CA ASP A 5 1.02 13.07 15.25
C ASP A 5 1.44 13.54 13.86
N LEU A 6 0.52 14.20 13.14
CA LEU A 6 0.81 14.78 11.83
C LEU A 6 1.81 15.96 11.90
N LYS A 7 1.87 16.69 13.03
CA LYS A 7 2.90 17.70 13.29
C LYS A 7 4.23 17.10 13.71
N TRP A 8 4.19 15.96 14.41
CA TRP A 8 5.38 15.26 14.89
C TRP A 8 6.17 14.62 13.75
N ARG A 9 5.48 14.01 12.77
CA ARG A 9 6.16 13.34 11.65
C ARG A 9 6.85 14.32 10.72
N TYR A 10 7.95 13.86 10.12
CA TYR A 10 8.68 14.54 9.06
C TYR A 10 9.30 13.50 8.13
N ALA A 11 9.81 13.93 6.97
CA ALA A 11 10.45 13.03 6.02
C ALA A 11 11.88 12.71 6.49
N THR A 12 12.06 11.56 7.13
CA THR A 12 13.33 11.19 7.77
C THR A 12 14.38 10.84 6.73
N LYS A 13 15.61 11.33 6.94
CA LYS A 13 16.72 11.16 5.99
C LYS A 13 17.85 10.29 6.53
N ASN A 14 17.92 10.09 7.84
CA ASN A 14 18.94 9.28 8.46
C ASN A 14 18.32 8.40 9.55
N TYR A 15 18.74 7.13 9.60
CA TYR A 15 18.20 6.13 10.51
C TYR A 15 19.33 5.56 11.38
N GLN A 16 18.98 5.09 12.57
CA GLN A 16 19.94 4.43 13.46
C GLN A 16 20.23 3.02 12.95
N GLU A 17 21.46 2.79 12.49
CA GLU A 17 21.89 1.47 12.03
C GLU A 17 21.73 0.41 13.13
N GLY A 18 21.23 -0.77 12.76
CA GLY A 18 21.00 -1.89 13.69
C GLY A 18 19.75 -1.75 14.57
N LYS A 19 19.11 -0.57 14.62
CA LYS A 19 17.85 -0.41 15.36
C LYS A 19 16.68 -0.93 14.52
N LYS A 20 15.94 -1.88 15.08
CA LYS A 20 14.73 -2.46 14.49
C LYS A 20 13.48 -1.92 15.14
N VAL A 21 12.45 -1.68 14.34
CA VAL A 21 11.08 -1.42 14.79
C VAL A 21 10.46 -2.76 15.21
N PRO A 22 9.76 -2.83 16.36
CA PRO A 22 9.05 -4.04 16.78
C PRO A 22 8.06 -4.52 15.71
N GLN A 23 7.95 -5.84 15.52
CA GLN A 23 7.05 -6.41 14.50
C GLN A 23 5.59 -6.01 14.74
N GLU A 24 5.16 -5.96 15.99
CA GLU A 24 3.79 -5.54 16.36
C GLU A 24 3.42 -4.14 15.86
N ASP A 25 4.40 -3.23 15.76
CA ASP A 25 4.17 -1.87 15.28
C ASP A 25 4.18 -1.82 13.75
N ILE A 26 5.01 -2.64 13.11
CA ILE A 26 4.96 -2.84 11.65
C ILE A 26 3.61 -3.42 11.24
N ASP A 27 3.09 -4.39 11.99
CA ASP A 27 1.80 -5.02 11.72
C ASP A 27 0.65 -4.00 11.85
N LYS A 28 0.71 -3.08 12.82
CA LYS A 28 -0.26 -1.96 12.91
C LYS A 28 -0.20 -1.04 11.69
N ILE A 29 1.00 -0.71 11.21
CA ILE A 29 1.18 0.11 9.99
C ILE A 29 0.61 -0.61 8.76
N ILE A 30 0.88 -1.91 8.63
CA ILE A 30 0.33 -2.76 7.57
C ILE A 30 -1.20 -2.81 7.65
N GLU A 31 -1.75 -2.92 8.84
CA GLU A 31 -3.20 -2.93 9.05
C GLU A 31 -3.84 -1.60 8.66
N ALA A 32 -3.21 -0.46 9.01
CA ALA A 32 -3.67 0.85 8.56
C ALA A 32 -3.64 1.00 7.03
N ILE A 33 -2.63 0.43 6.37
CA ILE A 33 -2.57 0.34 4.90
C ILE A 33 -3.74 -0.48 4.36
N ARG A 34 -4.01 -1.66 4.95
CA ARG A 34 -5.07 -2.57 4.51
C ARG A 34 -6.46 -1.95 4.66
N LEU A 35 -6.67 -1.15 5.71
CA LEU A 35 -7.92 -0.46 6.00
C LEU A 35 -8.12 0.83 5.19
N ALA A 36 -7.13 1.25 4.41
CA ALA A 36 -7.24 2.44 3.59
C ALA A 36 -8.40 2.31 2.57
N PRO A 37 -9.25 3.35 2.43
CA PRO A 37 -10.32 3.33 1.45
C PRO A 37 -9.74 3.36 0.03
N THR A 38 -10.34 2.59 -0.88
CA THR A 38 -9.95 2.57 -2.30
C THR A 38 -11.15 2.66 -3.20
N SER A 39 -10.97 3.21 -4.41
CA SER A 39 -12.03 3.29 -5.41
C SER A 39 -12.65 1.92 -5.66
N SER A 40 -13.97 1.85 -5.55
CA SER A 40 -14.78 0.63 -5.70
C SER A 40 -14.39 -0.53 -4.75
N GLY A 41 -13.59 -0.26 -3.70
CA GLY A 41 -13.10 -1.29 -2.79
C GLY A 41 -12.11 -2.28 -3.43
N LEU A 42 -11.54 -1.97 -4.59
CA LEU A 42 -10.73 -2.91 -5.36
C LEU A 42 -9.33 -3.18 -4.79
N GLN A 43 -8.85 -2.33 -3.88
CA GLN A 43 -7.49 -2.37 -3.32
C GLN A 43 -6.41 -2.68 -4.39
N PRO A 44 -6.27 -1.83 -5.43
CA PRO A 44 -5.52 -2.16 -6.65
C PRO A 44 -4.00 -1.98 -6.49
N PHE A 45 -3.45 -2.47 -5.39
CA PHE A 45 -2.03 -2.47 -5.09
C PHE A 45 -1.69 -3.63 -4.15
N ARG A 46 -0.40 -3.95 -4.08
CA ARG A 46 0.18 -4.79 -3.03
C ARG A 46 1.26 -3.98 -2.31
N ILE A 47 1.57 -4.38 -1.09
CA ILE A 47 2.78 -3.91 -0.41
C ILE A 47 3.80 -5.03 -0.35
N ILE A 48 5.07 -4.65 -0.44
CA ILE A 48 6.21 -5.54 -0.28
C ILE A 48 6.99 -5.01 0.91
N ILE A 49 7.14 -5.84 1.94
CA ILE A 49 7.91 -5.53 3.13
C ILE A 49 9.31 -6.09 2.94
N ILE A 50 10.32 -5.23 3.09
CA ILE A 50 11.73 -5.58 2.90
C ILE A 50 12.49 -5.16 4.13
N ASP A 51 13.09 -6.12 4.83
CA ASP A 51 13.82 -5.87 6.07
C ASP A 51 15.20 -6.54 6.12
N ASP A 52 15.48 -7.42 5.16
CA ASP A 52 16.75 -8.10 4.97
C ASP A 52 17.81 -7.16 4.39
N LEU A 53 19.06 -7.34 4.85
CA LEU A 53 20.15 -6.45 4.49
C LEU A 53 20.53 -6.57 3.00
N GLU A 54 20.48 -7.79 2.44
CA GLU A 54 20.91 -8.06 1.07
C GLU A 54 20.04 -7.30 0.05
N THR A 55 18.72 -7.39 0.18
CA THR A 55 17.78 -6.69 -0.70
C THR A 55 17.88 -5.18 -0.51
N LYS A 56 18.02 -4.68 0.73
CA LYS A 56 18.24 -3.26 0.98
C LYS A 56 19.52 -2.74 0.35
N GLN A 57 20.61 -3.51 0.37
CA GLN A 57 21.87 -3.15 -0.30
C GLN A 57 21.68 -3.03 -1.82
N LYS A 58 21.00 -4.02 -2.45
CA LYS A 58 20.70 -3.97 -3.89
C LYS A 58 19.85 -2.75 -4.26
N LEU A 59 18.83 -2.42 -3.46
CA LEU A 59 18.00 -1.23 -3.68
C LEU A 59 18.79 0.07 -3.50
N ALA A 60 19.77 0.10 -2.59
CA ALA A 60 20.57 1.28 -2.32
C ALA A 60 21.42 1.70 -3.53
N GLU A 61 21.85 0.78 -4.39
CA GLU A 61 22.64 1.08 -5.59
C GLU A 61 21.96 2.10 -6.52
N GLY A 62 20.63 2.04 -6.63
CA GLY A 62 19.83 2.95 -7.45
C GLY A 62 19.17 4.10 -6.67
N ALA A 63 19.38 4.18 -5.36
CA ALA A 63 18.67 5.14 -4.50
C ALA A 63 19.42 6.47 -4.35
N LEU A 64 18.67 7.57 -4.26
CA LEU A 64 19.23 8.88 -3.92
C LEU A 64 19.71 8.95 -2.45
N ASN A 65 19.10 8.18 -1.55
CA ASN A 65 19.48 8.09 -0.14
C ASN A 65 19.96 6.68 0.23
N GLN A 66 21.10 6.29 -0.32
CA GLN A 66 21.66 4.93 -0.15
C GLN A 66 21.83 4.55 1.32
N LYS A 67 22.38 5.47 2.14
CA LYS A 67 22.60 5.24 3.58
C LYS A 67 21.28 5.00 4.32
N GLY A 68 20.25 5.83 4.05
CA GLY A 68 18.94 5.66 4.67
C GLY A 68 18.27 4.34 4.30
N ILE A 69 18.37 3.93 3.02
CA ILE A 69 17.83 2.66 2.53
C ILE A 69 18.46 1.47 3.28
N VAL A 70 19.78 1.45 3.45
CA VAL A 70 20.45 0.36 4.17
C VAL A 70 20.18 0.41 5.68
N ALA A 71 20.21 1.59 6.28
CA ALA A 71 20.11 1.78 7.73
C ALA A 71 18.69 1.61 8.29
N CYS A 72 17.65 1.86 7.49
CA CYS A 72 16.27 1.76 7.97
C CYS A 72 15.89 0.34 8.42
N SER A 73 14.93 0.24 9.34
CA SER A 73 14.47 -1.05 9.85
C SER A 73 13.77 -1.89 8.77
N HIS A 74 12.86 -1.25 8.03
CA HIS A 74 11.99 -1.83 7.00
C HIS A 74 11.81 -0.83 5.86
N ILE A 75 11.65 -1.34 4.65
CA ILE A 75 11.14 -0.62 3.49
C ILE A 75 9.76 -1.20 3.18
N ILE A 76 8.75 -0.33 3.07
CA ILE A 76 7.42 -0.70 2.61
C ILE A 76 7.26 -0.17 1.19
N ALA A 77 7.39 -1.04 0.20
CA ALA A 77 7.22 -0.68 -1.20
C ALA A 77 5.75 -0.88 -1.61
N PHE A 78 5.13 0.18 -2.15
CA PHE A 78 3.77 0.13 -2.67
C PHE A 78 3.81 -0.16 -4.18
N ALA A 79 3.35 -1.35 -4.56
CA ALA A 79 3.31 -1.81 -5.95
C ALA A 79 1.86 -1.75 -6.46
N ALA A 80 1.54 -0.69 -7.20
CA ALA A 80 0.24 -0.55 -7.85
C ALA A 80 0.06 -1.57 -8.97
N TRP A 81 -1.18 -1.98 -9.22
CA TRP A 81 -1.50 -2.75 -10.41
C TRP A 81 -1.16 -1.95 -11.67
N ASP A 82 -0.46 -2.59 -12.58
CA ASP A 82 -0.16 -2.11 -13.93
C ASP A 82 -1.42 -1.93 -14.79
N ASN A 83 -2.46 -2.71 -14.52
CA ASN A 83 -3.77 -2.57 -15.15
C ASN A 83 -4.89 -3.19 -14.31
N TYR A 84 -6.14 -2.83 -14.59
CA TYR A 84 -7.30 -3.59 -14.11
C TYR A 84 -7.57 -4.72 -15.11
N THR A 85 -7.81 -5.93 -14.60
CA THR A 85 -8.25 -7.06 -15.42
C THR A 85 -9.56 -7.62 -14.84
N PRO A 86 -10.40 -8.28 -15.66
CA PRO A 86 -11.59 -8.95 -15.16
C PRO A 86 -11.32 -9.88 -13.98
N GLU A 87 -10.22 -10.64 -14.05
CA GLU A 87 -9.82 -11.60 -13.01
C GLU A 87 -9.52 -10.89 -11.69
N ARG A 88 -8.77 -9.78 -11.72
CA ARG A 88 -8.44 -9.00 -10.52
C ARG A 88 -9.68 -8.37 -9.88
N ILE A 89 -10.62 -7.90 -10.71
CA ILE A 89 -11.91 -7.35 -10.24
C ILE A 89 -12.75 -8.45 -9.60
N ASP A 90 -12.87 -9.59 -10.27
CA ASP A 90 -13.67 -10.71 -9.81
C ASP A 90 -13.08 -11.36 -8.55
N GLU A 91 -11.75 -11.50 -8.45
CA GLU A 91 -11.07 -11.99 -7.24
C GLU A 91 -11.44 -11.14 -6.02
N MET A 92 -11.36 -9.81 -6.14
CA MET A 92 -11.69 -8.91 -5.04
C MET A 92 -13.17 -8.96 -4.68
N TYR A 93 -14.07 -9.01 -5.68
CA TYR A 93 -15.51 -9.07 -5.40
C TYR A 93 -15.97 -10.44 -4.90
N ASN A 94 -15.30 -11.53 -5.29
CA ASN A 94 -15.49 -12.84 -4.70
C ASN A 94 -15.06 -12.81 -3.22
N PHE A 95 -13.89 -12.27 -2.90
CA PHE A 95 -13.47 -12.07 -1.51
C PHE A 95 -14.49 -11.24 -0.71
N ILE A 96 -14.95 -10.11 -1.24
CA ILE A 96 -15.96 -9.25 -0.57
C ILE A 96 -17.27 -10.00 -0.33
N THR A 97 -17.72 -10.84 -1.26
CA THR A 97 -18.97 -11.60 -1.11
C THR A 97 -18.81 -12.74 -0.11
N ASP A 98 -17.71 -13.48 -0.18
CA ASP A 98 -17.39 -14.57 0.75
C ASP A 98 -17.31 -14.03 2.20
N GLU A 99 -16.57 -12.94 2.44
CA GLU A 99 -16.44 -12.31 3.77
C GLU A 99 -17.77 -11.79 4.34
N ARG A 100 -18.70 -11.39 3.47
CA ARG A 100 -20.01 -10.87 3.87
C ARG A 100 -21.09 -11.95 3.94
N GLY A 101 -20.77 -13.22 3.66
CA GLY A 101 -21.73 -14.32 3.60
C GLY A 101 -22.77 -14.14 2.49
N LEU A 102 -22.36 -13.57 1.35
CA LEU A 102 -23.22 -13.25 0.22
C LEU A 102 -22.96 -14.18 -0.96
N PRO A 103 -23.96 -14.46 -1.81
CA PRO A 103 -23.73 -15.28 -3.00
C PRO A 103 -22.76 -14.57 -3.96
N ARG A 104 -21.82 -15.34 -4.51
CA ARG A 104 -20.94 -14.85 -5.59
C ARG A 104 -21.79 -14.36 -6.77
N GLY A 105 -21.32 -13.31 -7.44
CA GLY A 105 -22.08 -12.64 -8.49
C GLY A 105 -23.19 -11.69 -7.99
N ARG A 106 -23.39 -11.52 -6.66
CA ARG A 106 -24.35 -10.53 -6.14
C ARG A 106 -24.14 -9.13 -6.72
N TYR A 107 -22.91 -8.77 -7.05
CA TYR A 107 -22.53 -7.48 -7.60
C TYR A 107 -22.22 -7.52 -9.11
N ALA A 108 -22.62 -8.57 -9.84
CA ALA A 108 -22.25 -8.80 -11.25
C ALA A 108 -22.48 -7.57 -12.13
N ARG A 109 -23.65 -6.94 -12.06
CA ARG A 109 -23.95 -5.72 -12.85
C ARG A 109 -22.93 -4.60 -12.63
N TYR A 110 -22.45 -4.45 -11.40
CA TYR A 110 -21.47 -3.41 -11.07
C TYR A 110 -20.06 -3.82 -11.54
N THR A 111 -19.66 -5.07 -11.30
CA THR A 111 -18.36 -5.57 -11.75
C THR A 111 -18.24 -5.58 -13.26
N ASP A 112 -19.31 -5.89 -13.99
CA ASP A 112 -19.32 -5.89 -15.46
C ASP A 112 -19.15 -4.47 -16.01
N MET A 113 -19.84 -3.49 -15.44
CA MET A 113 -19.62 -2.07 -15.76
C MET A 113 -18.17 -1.63 -15.48
N LEU A 114 -17.56 -2.08 -14.38
CA LEU A 114 -16.15 -1.78 -14.11
C LEU A 114 -15.24 -2.39 -15.17
N LYS A 115 -15.45 -3.66 -15.53
CA LYS A 115 -14.66 -4.36 -16.55
C LYS A 115 -14.72 -3.63 -17.88
N GLU A 116 -15.91 -3.28 -18.35
CA GLU A 116 -16.11 -2.50 -19.58
C GLU A 116 -15.37 -1.16 -19.51
N ARG A 117 -15.61 -0.38 -18.44
CA ARG A 117 -15.04 0.96 -18.29
C ARG A 117 -13.51 0.96 -18.21
N PHE A 118 -12.91 -0.06 -17.59
CA PHE A 118 -11.46 -0.16 -17.50
C PHE A 118 -10.84 -0.74 -18.77
N ALA A 119 -11.54 -1.61 -19.50
CA ALA A 119 -11.09 -2.14 -20.78
C ALA A 119 -10.99 -1.05 -21.87
N GLU A 120 -11.86 -0.04 -21.83
CA GLU A 120 -11.82 1.11 -22.75
C GLU A 120 -10.66 2.09 -22.52
N ARG A 121 -9.93 1.95 -21.40
CA ARG A 121 -8.84 2.88 -21.04
C ARG A 121 -7.49 2.33 -21.43
N GLU A 122 -6.63 3.23 -21.87
CA GLU A 122 -5.19 2.95 -22.00
C GLU A 122 -4.61 2.41 -20.68
N PRO A 123 -3.78 1.35 -20.71
CA PRO A 123 -3.21 0.75 -19.50
C PRO A 123 -2.50 1.76 -18.60
N VAL A 124 -1.79 2.75 -19.17
CA VAL A 124 -1.11 3.80 -18.39
C VAL A 124 -2.10 4.59 -17.52
N ARG A 125 -3.30 4.89 -18.03
CA ARG A 125 -4.32 5.61 -17.26
C ARG A 125 -4.87 4.77 -16.12
N ASN A 126 -4.98 3.46 -16.33
CA ASN A 126 -5.39 2.51 -15.31
C ASN A 126 -4.32 2.34 -14.22
N PHE A 127 -3.05 2.18 -14.62
CA PHE A 127 -1.91 2.19 -13.70
C PHE A 127 -1.91 3.45 -12.83
N GLU A 128 -1.99 4.64 -13.44
CA GLU A 128 -2.01 5.88 -12.67
C GLU A 128 -3.21 5.95 -11.71
N HIS A 129 -4.37 5.45 -12.11
CA HIS A 129 -5.54 5.38 -11.23
C HIS A 129 -5.30 4.44 -10.04
N ALA A 130 -4.70 3.25 -10.28
CA ALA A 130 -4.30 2.31 -9.24
C ALA A 130 -3.24 2.91 -8.29
N ALA A 131 -2.22 3.58 -8.84
CA ALA A 131 -1.18 4.26 -8.08
C ALA A 131 -1.76 5.34 -7.16
N ARG A 132 -2.75 6.11 -7.62
CA ARG A 132 -3.47 7.08 -6.77
C ARG A 132 -4.15 6.42 -5.56
N GLN A 133 -4.59 5.16 -5.66
CA GLN A 133 -5.13 4.43 -4.52
C GLN A 133 -4.03 4.04 -3.53
N ALA A 134 -2.86 3.63 -4.03
CA ALA A 134 -1.69 3.36 -3.20
C ALA A 134 -1.22 4.61 -2.44
N TYR A 135 -1.30 5.81 -3.02
CA TYR A 135 -1.00 7.07 -2.32
C TYR A 135 -1.94 7.35 -1.13
N ILE A 136 -3.21 6.95 -1.22
CA ILE A 136 -4.15 7.06 -0.08
C ILE A 136 -3.69 6.14 1.06
N ALA A 137 -3.33 4.91 0.72
CA ALA A 137 -2.83 3.94 1.68
C ALA A 137 -1.49 4.33 2.30
N LEU A 138 -0.59 4.95 1.52
CA LEU A 138 0.62 5.58 2.03
C LEU A 138 0.30 6.66 3.07
N GLY A 139 -0.72 7.48 2.83
CA GLY A 139 -1.18 8.48 3.80
C GLY A 139 -1.58 7.85 5.14
N MET A 140 -2.31 6.73 5.11
CA MET A 140 -2.68 5.97 6.32
C MET A 140 -1.47 5.35 7.01
N ALA A 141 -0.52 4.81 6.24
CA ALA A 141 0.73 4.27 6.77
C ALA A 141 1.54 5.31 7.55
N LEU A 142 1.71 6.50 6.95
CA LEU A 142 2.44 7.61 7.56
C LEU A 142 1.73 8.15 8.81
N ALA A 143 0.40 8.17 8.82
CA ALA A 143 -0.37 8.55 10.00
C ALA A 143 -0.20 7.54 11.14
N GLN A 144 -0.27 6.24 10.84
CA GLN A 144 -0.08 5.17 11.82
C GLN A 144 1.34 5.14 12.38
N ALA A 145 2.36 5.31 11.53
CA ALA A 145 3.74 5.43 11.97
C ALA A 145 3.94 6.62 12.92
N ALA A 146 3.30 7.77 12.62
CA ALA A 146 3.37 8.96 13.46
C ALA A 146 2.69 8.80 14.83
N GLU A 147 1.56 8.08 14.88
CA GLU A 147 0.88 7.70 16.12
C GLU A 147 1.81 6.85 17.01
N LEU A 148 2.51 5.89 16.40
CA LEU A 148 3.45 4.97 17.07
C LEU A 148 4.83 5.59 17.36
N LYS A 149 5.05 6.87 17.00
CA LYS A 149 6.34 7.57 17.12
C LYS A 149 7.49 6.86 16.38
N ILE A 150 7.18 6.37 15.18
CA ILE A 150 8.13 5.77 14.25
C ILE A 150 8.39 6.75 13.10
N ASP A 151 9.67 7.07 12.90
CA ASP A 151 10.15 7.89 11.79
C ASP A 151 10.08 7.14 10.45
N SER A 152 9.76 7.85 9.37
CA SER A 152 9.59 7.33 8.00
C SER A 152 10.07 8.28 6.91
#